data_AF-A0A2V8DBC4-F1
#
_entry.id   AF-A0A2V8DBC4-F1
#
_cell.length_a   1.000
_cell.length_b   1.000
_cell.length_c   1.000
_cell.angle_alpha   90.00
_cell.angle_beta   90.00
_cell.angle_gamma   90.00
#
_symmetry.space_group_name_H-M   'P 1'
#
loop_
_entity.id
_entity.type
_entity.pdbx_description
1 polymer ?
#
loop_
_entity_poly.entity_id
_entity_poly.type
_entity_poly.pdbx_seq_one_letter_code
_entity_poly.pdbx_strand_id
1 'polypeptide(L)' 'MRGDDRQPEAMFSYVSMETRIPADHPLRAMRVLVDAVLRGMLPRFRLLYARTGRRGSDWLGRRVGRSQ' A
#
# COMPACT_ATOMS: atom_id res chain seq x y z
N MET A 1 2.27 -22.86 -37.33
CA MET A 1 2.83 -23.26 -36.02
C MET A 1 3.39 -21.98 -35.40
N ARG A 2 2.70 -21.43 -34.39
CA ARG A 2 3.04 -20.12 -33.79
C ARG A 2 4.35 -20.27 -33.03
N GLY A 3 5.36 -19.50 -33.43
CA GLY A 3 6.71 -19.55 -32.88
C GLY A 3 6.74 -19.01 -31.45
N ASP A 4 7.50 -19.71 -30.61
CA ASP A 4 8.04 -19.30 -29.32
C ASP A 4 7.13 -18.37 -28.50
N ASP A 5 6.17 -18.98 -27.79
CA ASP A 5 5.45 -18.33 -26.69
C ASP A 5 6.44 -18.05 -25.55
N ARG A 6 7.22 -16.98 -25.70
CA ARG A 6 7.99 -16.40 -24.59
C ARG A 6 6.98 -15.93 -23.56
N GLN A 7 6.86 -16.74 -22.50
CA GLN A 7 6.07 -16.42 -21.31
C GLN A 7 6.46 -15.00 -20.86
N PRO A 8 5.50 -14.06 -20.70
CA PRO A 8 5.83 -12.73 -20.21
C PRO A 8 6.55 -12.86 -18.87
N GLU A 9 7.72 -12.24 -18.75
CA GLU A 9 8.44 -12.21 -17.48
C GLU A 9 7.51 -11.61 -16.42
N ALA A 10 7.41 -12.26 -15.26
CA ALA A 10 6.39 -12.02 -14.25
C ALA A 10 5.93 -10.54 -14.16
N MET A 11 4.71 -10.25 -14.63
CA MET A 11 4.17 -8.89 -14.79
C MET A 11 4.04 -8.10 -13.47
N PHE A 12 4.28 -8.72 -12.31
CA PHE A 12 4.12 -8.11 -11.00
C PHE A 12 5.24 -8.53 -10.04
N SER A 13 6.07 -7.56 -9.65
CA SER A 13 7.02 -7.72 -8.54
C SER A 13 6.33 -7.30 -7.24
N TYR A 14 5.92 -8.28 -6.45
CA TYR A 14 5.45 -8.07 -5.07
C TYR A 14 6.66 -8.08 -4.14
N VAL A 15 7.35 -6.94 -4.05
CA VAL A 15 8.45 -6.74 -3.11
C VAL A 15 8.02 -5.68 -2.11
N SER A 16 8.29 -5.94 -0.83
CA SER A 16 7.97 -5.01 0.25
C SER A 16 8.71 -3.68 0.05
N MET A 17 8.15 -2.60 0.60
CA MET A 17 8.84 -1.30 0.62
C MET A 17 10.14 -1.38 1.41
N GLU A 18 10.19 -2.21 2.45
CA GLU A 18 11.38 -2.50 3.29
C GLU A 18 12.52 -3.07 2.49
N THR A 19 12.24 -3.93 1.52
CA THR A 19 13.26 -4.50 0.64
C THR A 19 13.65 -3.54 -0.48
N ARG A 20 12.78 -2.61 -0.89
CA ARG A 20 13.07 -1.67 -1.99
C ARG A 20 13.73 -0.36 -1.55
N ILE A 21 13.38 0.13 -0.36
CA ILE A 21 13.76 1.46 0.12
C ILE A 21 14.52 1.28 1.44
N PRO A 22 15.85 1.46 1.44
CA PRO A 22 16.65 1.41 2.65
C PRO A 22 16.12 2.36 3.74
N ALA A 23 16.43 2.06 5.00
CA ALA A 23 15.96 2.86 6.14
C ALA A 23 16.47 4.31 6.10
N ASP A 24 17.70 4.52 5.63
CA ASP A 24 18.35 5.83 5.51
C ASP A 24 17.98 6.59 4.22
N HIS A 25 17.01 6.09 3.46
CA HIS A 25 16.63 6.71 2.20
C HIS A 25 15.72 7.93 2.43
N PRO A 26 15.96 9.10 1.82
CA PRO A 26 15.18 10.33 2.05
C PRO A 26 13.68 10.19 1.76
N LEU A 27 13.29 9.26 0.87
CA LEU A 27 11.88 8.94 0.62
C LEU A 27 11.13 8.42 1.87
N ARG A 28 11.85 7.86 2.87
CA ARG A 28 11.24 7.48 4.15
C ARG A 28 10.71 8.70 4.90
N ALA A 29 11.41 9.82 4.87
CA ALA A 29 10.94 11.06 5.48
C ALA A 29 9.71 11.62 4.74
N MET A 30 9.71 11.60 3.41
CA MET A 30 8.57 12.01 2.60
C MET A 30 7.32 11.15 2.89
N ARG A 31 7.50 9.85 3.11
CA ARG A 31 6.41 8.94 3.47
C ARG A 31 5.70 9.37 4.76
N VAL A 32 6.46 9.77 5.78
CA VAL A 32 5.93 10.23 7.07
C VAL A 32 5.03 11.47 6.88
N LEU A 33 5.50 12.44 6.10
CA LEU A 33 4.76 13.67 5.82
C LEU A 33 3.46 13.38 5.06
N VAL A 34 3.54 12.58 4.00
CA VAL A 34 2.38 12.23 3.18
C VAL A 34 1.36 11.41 3.98
N ASP A 35 1.81 10.46 4.81
CA ASP A 35 0.92 9.67 5.67
C ASP A 35 0.14 10.57 6.65
N ALA A 36 0.77 11.61 7.20
CA ALA A 36 0.09 12.57 8.07
C ALA A 36 -1.01 13.33 7.34
N VAL A 37 -0.73 13.83 6.14
CA VAL A 37 -1.71 14.54 5.30
C VAL A 37 -2.88 13.61 4.93
N LEU A 38 -2.58 12.39 4.47
CA LEU A 38 -3.60 11.42 4.08
C LEU A 38 -4.48 10.98 5.26
N ARG A 39 -3.91 10.84 6.47
CA ARG A 39 -4.69 10.58 7.69
C ARG A 39 -5.66 11.72 7.99
N GLY A 40 -5.23 12.97 7.82
CA GLY A 40 -6.11 14.14 7.97
C GLY A 40 -7.28 14.15 6.97
N MET A 41 -7.05 13.65 5.75
CA MET A 41 -8.08 13.57 4.70
C MET A 41 -8.99 12.34 4.82
N LEU A 42 -8.57 11.33 5.59
CA LEU A 42 -9.26 10.04 5.70
C LEU A 42 -10.75 10.14 6.11
N PRO A 43 -11.18 11.01 7.04
CA PRO A 43 -12.59 11.13 7.39
C PRO A 43 -13.47 11.54 6.20
N ARG A 44 -12.98 12.49 5.39
CA ARG A 44 -13.70 12.97 4.19
C ARG A 44 -13.76 11.89 3.12
N PHE A 45 -12.67 11.17 2.91
CA PHE A 45 -12.67 10.03 1.98
C PHE A 45 -13.59 8.90 2.44
N ARG A 46 -13.65 8.61 3.74
CA ARG A 46 -14.58 7.60 4.28
C ARG A 46 -16.02 7.93 3.96
N LEU A 47 -16.42 9.21 4.05
CA LEU A 47 -17.77 9.64 3.68
C LEU A 47 -18.02 9.51 2.17
N LEU A 48 -17.07 9.97 1.34
CA LEU A 48 -17.19 9.92 -0.12
C LEU A 48 -17.27 8.48 -0.66
N TYR A 49 -16.50 7.55 -0.08
CA TYR A 49 -16.43 6.16 -0.54
C TYR A 49 -17.29 5.19 0.29
N ALA A 50 -18.06 5.66 1.28
CA ALA A 50 -18.93 4.81 2.11
C ALA A 50 -19.99 4.07 1.29
N ARG A 51 -20.45 4.66 0.19
CA ARG A 51 -21.59 4.17 -0.60
C ARG A 51 -21.21 3.25 -1.77
N THR A 52 -19.97 3.35 -2.26
CA THR A 52 -19.52 2.68 -3.49
C THR A 52 -18.30 1.77 -3.29
N GLY A 53 -17.69 1.74 -2.10
CA GLY A 53 -16.47 0.97 -1.84
C GLY A 53 -16.67 -0.33 -1.05
N ARG A 54 -15.88 -1.37 -1.38
CA ARG A 54 -15.57 -2.52 -0.52
C ARG A 54 -15.42 -2.03 0.92
N ARG A 55 -16.28 -2.48 1.85
CA ARG A 55 -16.39 -2.03 3.25
C ARG A 55 -15.05 -1.59 3.85
N GLY A 56 -14.73 -0.31 3.68
CA GLY A 56 -13.42 0.24 3.95
C GLY A 56 -13.37 0.80 5.35
N SER A 57 -13.42 -0.06 6.37
CA SER A 57 -13.26 0.42 7.75
C SER A 57 -12.81 -0.59 8.80
N ASP A 58 -12.51 -1.84 8.44
CA ASP A 58 -12.03 -2.84 9.41
C ASP A 58 -10.52 -3.18 9.27
N TRP A 59 -9.78 -2.48 8.40
CA TRP A 59 -8.36 -2.75 8.14
C TRP A 59 -7.38 -1.87 8.91
N LEU A 60 -7.80 -0.72 9.45
CA LEU A 60 -6.88 0.20 10.15
C LEU A 60 -6.70 -0.12 11.65
N GLY A 61 -7.49 -1.04 12.22
CA GLY A 61 -7.49 -1.37 13.65
C GLY A 61 -6.74 -2.64 14.05
N ARG A 62 -6.21 -3.43 13.10
CA ARG A 62 -5.55 -4.73 13.37
C ARG A 62 -4.07 -4.75 12.99
N ARG A 63 -3.29 -3.78 13.46
CA ARG A 63 -1.81 -3.88 13.43
C ARG A 63 -1.17 -3.22 14.65
N VAL A 64 -1.44 -3.75 15.84
CA VAL A 64 -0.45 -3.90 16.94
C VAL A 64 -0.98 -5.02 17.84
N GLY A 65 -0.21 -6.11 18.00
CA GLY A 65 -0.49 -7.12 19.03
C GLY A 65 -0.38 -8.58 18.58
N ARG A 66 0.85 -9.07 18.39
CA ARG A 66 1.37 -10.35 18.93
C ARG A 66 2.71 -10.72 18.28
N SER A 67 3.77 -10.54 19.05
CA SER A 67 4.87 -11.49 19.17
C SER A 67 5.46 -11.29 20.56
N GLN A 68 5.14 -12.22 21.46
CA GLN A 68 6.19 -12.81 22.29
C GLN A 68 6.96 -13.80 21.41
#